data_AF-A0A9P8E446-F1
#
_entry.id   AF-A0A9P8E446-F1
#
_cell.length_a   1.000
_cell.length_b   1.000
_cell.length_c   1.000
_cell.angle_alpha   90.00
_cell.angle_beta   90.00
_cell.angle_gamma   90.00
#
_symmetry.space_group_name_H-M   'P 1'
#
loop_
_entity.id
_entity.type
_entity.pdbx_description
1 polymer ?
#
loop_
_entity_poly.entity_id
_entity_poly.type
_entity_poly.pdbx_seq_one_letter_code
_entity_poly.pdbx_strand_id
1 'polypeptide(L)'
;MRAPGSYFPIFQSPDSMPDLQGRTAIITGGACGIGSEIARALVIHKCRVIMVNVHEKQSKETIFTVRDEVGSDAALDYRYCDMTDLIQVQEVFSALCDELPRLDLCIFGSGIDQAHFRTDLHCIDAYFGMMWLGHFYASNLLWPLLRKTSRIPNTPAPRVL
;
A
#
# COMPACT_ATOMS: atom_id res chain seq x y z
N MET A 1 -13.02 -3.74 33.13
CA MET A 1 -13.61 -2.38 33.23
C MET A 1 -12.45 -1.41 33.46
N ARG A 2 -12.09 -0.54 32.50
CA ARG A 2 -10.91 0.34 32.60
C ARG A 2 -11.31 1.75 33.04
N ALA A 3 -10.42 2.38 33.81
CA ALA A 3 -10.58 3.74 34.30
C ALA A 3 -10.53 4.77 33.15
N PRO A 4 -11.37 5.82 33.17
CA PRO A 4 -11.37 6.87 32.16
C PRO A 4 -10.10 7.73 32.29
N GLY A 5 -9.35 7.90 31.20
CA GLY A 5 -8.25 8.88 31.10
C GLY A 5 -6.85 8.39 30.73
N SER A 6 -6.64 7.11 30.43
CA SER A 6 -5.31 6.63 30.01
C SER A 6 -5.04 6.95 28.52
N TYR A 7 -4.24 7.96 28.21
CA TYR A 7 -3.72 8.30 26.87
C TYR A 7 -2.60 7.34 26.41
N PHE A 8 -2.72 6.05 26.68
CA PHE A 8 -1.82 5.07 26.06
C PHE A 8 -2.41 4.66 24.71
N PRO A 9 -1.63 4.68 23.61
CA PRO A 9 -2.09 4.12 22.35
C PRO A 9 -2.55 2.69 22.59
N ILE A 10 -3.68 2.30 22.00
CA ILE A 10 -4.07 0.90 21.97
C ILE A 10 -3.11 0.23 20.98
N PHE A 11 -2.00 -0.28 21.48
CA PHE A 11 -1.11 -1.15 20.71
C PHE A 11 -1.79 -2.52 20.61
N GLN A 12 -2.50 -2.73 19.51
CA GLN A 12 -2.95 -4.06 19.11
C GLN A 12 -1.75 -4.82 18.55
N SER A 13 -1.52 -6.05 19.03
CA SER A 13 -0.46 -6.90 18.48
C SER A 13 -0.82 -7.27 17.03
N PRO A 14 0.17 -7.47 16.14
CA PRO A 14 -0.08 -8.00 14.81
C PRO A 14 -0.94 -9.27 14.83
N ASP A 15 -0.75 -10.14 15.82
CA ASP A 15 -1.50 -11.39 16.02
C ASP A 15 -2.99 -11.19 16.35
N SER A 16 -3.39 -9.97 16.73
CA SER A 16 -4.79 -9.63 17.02
C SER A 16 -5.55 -9.13 15.79
N MET A 17 -4.89 -9.05 14.63
CA MET A 17 -5.53 -8.67 13.38
C MET A 17 -6.50 -9.77 12.92
N PRO A 18 -7.70 -9.41 12.43
CA PRO A 18 -8.64 -10.40 11.91
C PRO A 18 -8.11 -11.09 10.64
N ASP A 19 -8.67 -12.25 10.30
CA ASP A 19 -8.42 -12.90 9.02
C ASP A 19 -8.88 -11.98 7.87
N LEU A 20 -7.98 -11.72 6.91
CA LEU A 20 -8.18 -10.85 5.76
C LEU A 20 -8.32 -11.64 4.45
N GLN A 21 -8.58 -12.95 4.54
CA GLN A 21 -8.76 -13.80 3.38
C GLN A 21 -9.75 -13.19 2.37
N GLY A 22 -9.34 -13.18 1.10
CA GLY A 22 -10.13 -12.64 0.01
C GLY A 22 -10.17 -11.11 -0.04
N ARG A 23 -9.40 -10.40 0.79
CA ARG A 23 -9.19 -8.95 0.68
C ARG A 23 -7.91 -8.64 -0.10
N THR A 24 -7.85 -7.45 -0.68
CA THR A 24 -6.70 -7.00 -1.47
C THR A 24 -6.21 -5.63 -1.00
N ALA A 25 -4.90 -5.48 -0.85
CA ALA A 25 -4.24 -4.26 -0.44
C ALA A 25 -3.20 -3.80 -1.47
N ILE A 26 -3.10 -2.49 -1.66
CA ILE A 26 -1.98 -1.83 -2.33
C ILE A 26 -1.20 -1.04 -1.29
N ILE A 27 0.13 -1.16 -1.33
CA ILE A 27 1.05 -0.43 -0.45
C ILE A 27 2.07 0.31 -1.29
N THR A 28 2.08 1.65 -1.25
CA THR A 28 3.21 2.40 -1.81
C THR A 28 4.36 2.40 -0.80
N GLY A 29 5.59 2.19 -1.27
CA GLY A 29 6.77 2.11 -0.39
C GLY A 29 6.88 0.79 0.40
N GLY A 30 6.23 -0.29 -0.05
CA GLY A 30 6.22 -1.59 0.64
C GLY A 30 7.56 -2.36 0.68
N ALA A 31 8.60 -1.89 0.00
CA ALA A 31 9.86 -2.64 -0.13
C ALA A 31 10.76 -2.61 1.11
N CYS A 32 10.54 -1.69 2.05
CA CYS A 32 11.40 -1.56 3.24
C CYS A 32 10.69 -0.88 4.41
N GLY A 33 11.33 -0.96 5.58
CA GLY A 33 10.91 -0.25 6.79
C GLY A 33 9.47 -0.57 7.20
N ILE A 34 8.69 0.49 7.45
CA ILE A 34 7.29 0.36 7.89
C ILE A 34 6.44 -0.34 6.83
N GLY A 35 6.67 -0.02 5.54
CA GLY A 35 5.89 -0.59 4.45
C GLY A 35 6.06 -2.11 4.32
N SER A 36 7.28 -2.63 4.50
CA SER A 36 7.54 -4.07 4.42
C SER A 36 6.94 -4.84 5.59
N GLU A 37 6.96 -4.27 6.80
CA GLU A 37 6.30 -4.89 7.96
C GLU A 37 4.77 -4.89 7.82
N ILE A 38 4.19 -3.82 7.27
CA ILE A 38 2.75 -3.80 6.94
C ILE A 38 2.43 -4.88 5.89
N ALA A 39 3.23 -4.98 4.83
CA ALA A 39 3.03 -6.00 3.80
C ALA A 39 3.08 -7.41 4.40
N ARG A 40 4.11 -7.70 5.19
CA ARG A 40 4.28 -8.97 5.90
C ARG A 40 3.09 -9.28 6.81
N ALA A 41 2.67 -8.33 7.66
CA ALA A 41 1.56 -8.53 8.59
C ALA A 41 0.23 -8.82 7.86
N LEU A 42 -0.06 -8.10 6.76
CA LEU A 42 -1.26 -8.33 5.97
C LEU A 42 -1.25 -9.71 5.30
N VAL A 43 -0.09 -10.15 4.78
CA VAL A 43 0.05 -11.44 4.11
C VAL A 43 -0.07 -12.61 5.09
N ILE A 44 0.49 -12.50 6.29
CA ILE A 44 0.31 -13.48 7.38
C ILE A 44 -1.18 -13.68 7.68
N HIS A 45 -1.98 -12.61 7.58
CA HIS A 45 -3.43 -12.65 7.74
C HIS A 45 -4.18 -12.91 6.44
N LYS A 46 -3.54 -13.55 5.45
CA LYS A 46 -4.12 -14.01 4.17
C LYS A 46 -4.67 -12.91 3.26
N CYS A 47 -4.24 -11.66 3.46
CA CYS A 47 -4.54 -10.59 2.52
C CYS A 47 -3.67 -10.75 1.27
N ARG A 48 -4.23 -10.47 0.08
CA ARG A 48 -3.43 -10.28 -1.13
C ARG A 48 -2.82 -8.89 -1.10
N VAL A 49 -1.50 -8.76 -1.25
CA VAL A 49 -0.78 -7.49 -1.16
C VAL A 49 -0.01 -7.22 -2.46
N ILE A 50 -0.15 -6.01 -2.99
CA ILE A 50 0.64 -5.49 -4.10
C ILE A 50 1.47 -4.31 -3.60
N MET A 51 2.79 -4.48 -3.59
CA MET A 51 3.72 -3.40 -3.26
C MET A 51 4.02 -2.57 -4.51
N VAL A 52 3.95 -1.25 -4.40
CA VAL A 52 4.23 -0.31 -5.50
C VAL A 52 5.38 0.61 -5.10
N ASN A 53 6.53 0.50 -5.77
CA ASN A 53 7.72 1.29 -5.44
C ASN A 53 8.82 1.16 -6.51
N VAL A 54 9.91 1.93 -6.38
CA VAL A 54 11.07 1.92 -7.29
C VAL A 54 12.15 0.89 -6.93
N HIS A 55 12.04 0.21 -5.78
CA HIS A 55 13.08 -0.65 -5.20
C HIS A 55 12.84 -2.12 -5.52
N GLU A 56 13.11 -2.52 -6.76
CA GLU A 56 12.86 -3.89 -7.26
C GLU A 56 13.61 -4.96 -6.43
N LYS A 57 14.91 -4.75 -6.17
CA LYS A 57 15.74 -5.73 -5.44
C LYS A 57 15.18 -5.98 -4.03
N GLN A 58 14.91 -4.91 -3.29
CA GLN A 58 14.35 -4.99 -1.94
C GLN A 58 12.96 -5.61 -1.96
N SER A 59 12.12 -5.28 -2.94
CA SER A 59 10.81 -5.90 -3.10
C SER A 59 10.92 -7.42 -3.30
N LYS A 60 11.87 -7.88 -4.13
CA LYS A 60 12.15 -9.32 -4.33
C LYS A 60 12.64 -10.00 -3.06
N GLU A 61 13.52 -9.34 -2.30
CA GLU A 61 13.98 -9.84 -1.00
C GLU A 61 12.83 -9.96 0.01
N THR A 62 11.98 -8.93 0.14
CA THR A 62 10.77 -8.97 0.98
C THR A 62 9.83 -10.10 0.57
N ILE A 63 9.57 -10.26 -0.73
CA ILE A 63 8.73 -11.35 -1.24
C ILE A 63 9.31 -12.71 -0.86
N PHE A 64 10.62 -12.89 -1.02
CA PHE A 64 11.30 -14.14 -0.66
C PHE A 64 11.17 -14.43 0.84
N THR A 65 11.51 -13.46 1.70
CA THR A 65 11.43 -13.62 3.16
C THR A 65 10.01 -13.94 3.62
N VAL A 66 9.00 -13.23 3.11
CA VAL A 66 7.61 -13.49 3.48
C VAL A 66 7.13 -14.86 2.99
N ARG A 67 7.55 -15.31 1.80
CA ARG A 67 7.20 -16.65 1.31
C ARG A 67 7.90 -17.77 2.09
N ASP A 68 9.13 -17.54 2.57
CA ASP A 68 9.83 -18.48 3.44
C ASP A 68 9.09 -18.66 4.79
N GLU A 69 8.54 -17.58 5.33
CA GLU A 69 7.80 -17.60 6.61
C GLU A 69 6.38 -18.16 6.50
N VAL A 70 5.62 -17.76 5.48
CA VAL A 70 4.16 -18.02 5.39
C VAL A 70 3.84 -19.15 4.39
N GLY A 71 4.82 -19.58 3.60
CA GLY A 71 4.68 -20.57 2.53
C GLY A 71 4.71 -19.96 1.13
N SER A 72 5.02 -20.80 0.13
CA SER A 72 5.20 -20.37 -1.27
C SER A 72 3.99 -19.68 -1.89
N ASP A 73 2.80 -19.97 -1.35
CA ASP A 73 1.52 -19.47 -1.86
C ASP A 73 1.14 -18.11 -1.29
N ALA A 74 2.04 -17.46 -0.54
CA ALA A 74 1.83 -16.11 -0.02
C ALA A 74 1.51 -15.13 -1.17
N ALA A 75 0.33 -14.53 -1.10
CA ALA A 75 -0.22 -13.63 -2.11
C ALA A 75 0.40 -12.22 -2.03
N LEU A 76 1.71 -12.14 -2.24
CA LEU A 76 2.50 -10.91 -2.21
C LEU A 76 3.18 -10.71 -3.56
N ASP A 77 2.86 -9.59 -4.21
CA ASP A 77 3.39 -9.17 -5.51
C ASP A 77 3.96 -7.76 -5.45
N TYR A 78 4.66 -7.37 -6.50
CA TYR A 78 5.30 -6.07 -6.66
C TYR A 78 5.04 -5.47 -8.05
N ARG A 79 4.89 -4.14 -8.11
CA ARG A 79 4.88 -3.33 -9.33
C ARG A 79 5.86 -2.18 -9.21
N TYR A 80 6.68 -1.99 -10.24
CA TYR A 80 7.53 -0.80 -10.35
C TYR A 80 6.66 0.42 -10.63
N CYS A 81 6.89 1.50 -9.87
CA CYS A 81 6.33 2.82 -10.16
C CYS A 81 7.17 3.87 -9.44
N ASP A 82 7.64 4.87 -10.18
CA ASP A 82 8.08 6.12 -9.58
C ASP A 82 6.87 7.03 -9.36
N MET A 83 6.58 7.40 -8.10
CA MET A 83 5.43 8.24 -7.78
C MET A 83 5.62 9.72 -8.17
N THR A 84 6.84 10.12 -8.56
CA THR A 84 7.15 11.45 -9.11
C THR A 84 6.94 11.54 -10.63
N ASP A 85 6.77 10.39 -11.30
CA ASP A 85 6.45 10.32 -12.73
C ASP A 85 4.96 10.07 -12.90
N LEU A 86 4.20 11.11 -13.23
CA LEU A 86 2.74 11.01 -13.33
C LEU A 86 2.28 10.13 -14.49
N ILE A 87 3.12 9.94 -15.51
CA ILE A 87 2.81 9.01 -16.62
C ILE A 87 2.86 7.58 -16.08
N GLN A 88 3.92 7.23 -15.33
CA GLN A 88 4.01 5.92 -14.69
C GLN A 88 2.89 5.69 -13.67
N VAL A 89 2.56 6.71 -12.86
CA VAL A 89 1.43 6.63 -11.92
C VAL A 89 0.13 6.35 -12.68
N GLN A 90 -0.11 7.04 -13.78
CA GLN A 90 -1.29 6.79 -14.61
C GLN A 90 -1.33 5.35 -15.11
N GLU A 91 -0.25 4.88 -15.73
CA GLU A 91 -0.16 3.55 -16.33
C GLU A 91 -0.34 2.44 -15.29
N VAL A 92 0.42 2.49 -14.19
CA VAL A 92 0.44 1.45 -13.17
C VAL A 92 -0.89 1.39 -12.42
N PHE A 93 -1.41 2.52 -11.96
CA PHE A 93 -2.64 2.51 -11.14
C PHE A 93 -3.91 2.31 -11.96
N SER A 94 -3.93 2.71 -13.24
CA SER A 94 -5.04 2.35 -14.15
C SER A 94 -5.03 0.85 -14.42
N ALA A 95 -3.86 0.27 -14.71
CA ALA A 95 -3.73 -1.18 -14.88
C ALA A 95 -4.18 -1.95 -13.62
N LEU A 96 -3.77 -1.51 -12.43
CA LEU A 96 -4.23 -2.11 -11.17
C LEU A 96 -5.74 -1.96 -10.96
N CYS A 97 -6.32 -0.81 -11.34
CA CYS A 97 -7.77 -0.60 -11.28
C CYS A 97 -8.53 -1.61 -12.15
N ASP A 98 -8.00 -1.92 -13.33
CA ASP A 98 -8.62 -2.84 -14.30
C ASP A 98 -8.37 -4.32 -13.98
N GLU A 99 -7.16 -4.66 -13.54
CA GLU A 99 -6.73 -6.04 -13.25
C GLU A 99 -7.34 -6.59 -11.95
N LEU A 100 -7.49 -5.75 -10.93
CA LEU A 100 -7.89 -6.21 -9.61
C LEU A 100 -9.41 -6.35 -9.51
N PRO A 101 -9.94 -7.49 -9.01
CA PRO A 101 -11.38 -7.68 -8.87
C PRO A 101 -11.98 -6.79 -7.78
N ARG A 102 -11.17 -6.43 -6.77
CA ARG A 102 -11.50 -5.63 -5.59
C ARG A 102 -10.25 -4.96 -5.02
N LEU A 103 -10.44 -3.91 -4.21
CA LEU A 103 -9.40 -3.24 -3.44
C LEU A 103 -9.95 -2.74 -2.10
N ASP A 104 -9.40 -3.28 -1.02
CA ASP A 104 -9.89 -3.09 0.33
C ASP A 104 -9.06 -2.09 1.14
N LEU A 105 -7.76 -2.02 0.87
CA LEU A 105 -6.81 -1.18 1.58
C LEU A 105 -5.86 -0.51 0.58
N CYS A 106 -5.77 0.81 0.63
CA CYS A 106 -4.70 1.58 0.00
C CYS A 106 -3.86 2.16 1.13
N ILE A 107 -2.57 1.87 1.15
CA ILE A 107 -1.65 2.36 2.17
C ILE A 107 -0.59 3.19 1.44
N PHE A 108 -0.71 4.51 1.55
CA PHE A 108 0.19 5.45 0.88
C PHE A 108 1.39 5.78 1.77
N GLY A 109 2.34 4.85 1.81
CA GLY A 109 3.53 4.93 2.67
C GLY A 109 4.80 5.40 1.97
N SER A 110 4.79 5.63 0.66
CA SER A 110 6.02 6.00 -0.06
C SER A 110 6.48 7.41 0.31
N GLY A 111 7.76 7.53 0.63
CA GLY A 111 8.32 8.67 1.34
C GLY A 111 9.70 9.05 0.80
N ILE A 112 10.05 10.33 0.82
CA ILE A 112 11.41 10.82 0.64
C ILE A 112 11.67 11.86 1.71
N ASP A 113 12.84 11.78 2.32
CA ASP A 113 13.35 12.84 3.17
C ASP A 113 14.16 13.80 2.27
N GLN A 114 13.76 15.06 2.21
CA GLN A 114 14.46 16.08 1.41
C GLN A 114 14.83 17.29 2.26
N ALA A 115 16.14 17.52 2.40
CA ALA A 115 16.69 18.71 3.02
C ALA A 115 16.78 19.92 2.06
N HIS A 116 16.74 19.70 0.74
CA HIS A 116 16.97 20.73 -0.28
C HIS A 116 15.94 20.65 -1.41
N PHE A 117 15.50 21.82 -1.88
CA PHE A 117 14.57 21.94 -3.01
C PHE A 117 15.19 21.36 -4.28
N ARG A 118 14.41 20.52 -4.97
CA ARG A 118 14.70 20.03 -6.32
C ARG A 118 13.39 19.82 -7.06
N THR A 119 13.44 19.86 -8.37
CA THR A 119 12.29 19.53 -9.21
C THR A 119 12.37 18.09 -9.73
N ASP A 120 11.21 17.51 -10.01
CA ASP A 120 11.07 16.25 -10.74
C ASP A 120 11.17 16.46 -12.26
N LEU A 121 10.95 15.38 -13.03
CA LEU A 121 11.02 15.36 -14.49
C LEU A 121 10.00 16.29 -15.17
N HIS A 122 8.97 16.74 -14.44
CA HIS A 122 7.92 17.64 -14.92
C HIS A 122 8.07 19.07 -14.39
N CYS A 123 9.24 19.41 -13.83
CA CYS A 123 9.51 20.70 -13.21
C CYS A 123 8.61 21.01 -11.99
N ILE A 124 8.06 19.98 -11.35
CA ILE A 124 7.28 20.09 -10.10
C ILE A 124 8.23 19.91 -8.93
N ASP A 125 8.00 20.57 -7.79
CA ASP A 125 8.75 20.31 -6.57
C ASP A 125 8.72 18.81 -6.22
N ALA A 126 9.88 18.17 -6.11
CA ALA A 126 9.95 16.72 -5.96
C ALA A 126 9.38 16.22 -4.64
N TYR A 127 9.40 17.05 -3.57
CA TYR A 127 8.78 16.68 -2.30
C TYR A 127 7.26 16.69 -2.41
N PHE A 128 6.68 17.73 -3.01
CA PHE A 128 5.26 17.81 -3.31
C PHE A 128 4.81 16.73 -4.31
N GLY A 129 5.59 16.52 -5.38
CA GLY A 129 5.37 15.49 -6.40
C GLY A 129 5.24 14.11 -5.76
N MET A 130 6.21 13.74 -4.93
CA MET A 130 6.24 12.45 -4.24
C MET A 130 5.19 12.33 -3.13
N MET A 131 5.17 13.28 -2.17
CA MET A 131 4.39 13.13 -0.93
C MET A 131 2.90 13.27 -1.17
N TRP A 132 2.53 14.16 -2.11
CA TRP A 132 1.14 14.57 -2.30
C TRP A 132 0.63 14.22 -3.68
N LEU A 133 1.25 14.75 -4.73
CA LEU A 133 0.65 14.73 -6.07
C LEU A 133 0.51 13.30 -6.61
N GLY A 134 1.57 12.49 -6.50
CA GLY A 134 1.55 11.09 -6.92
C GLY A 134 0.49 10.27 -6.18
N HIS A 135 0.45 10.35 -4.84
CA HIS A 135 -0.54 9.64 -4.03
C HIS A 135 -1.98 10.10 -4.29
N PHE A 136 -2.19 11.41 -4.42
CA PHE A 136 -3.49 11.98 -4.75
C PHE A 136 -3.96 11.49 -6.11
N TYR A 137 -3.07 11.47 -7.10
CA TYR A 137 -3.42 11.01 -8.44
C TYR A 137 -3.73 9.51 -8.46
N ALA A 138 -2.88 8.69 -7.83
CA ALA A 138 -3.11 7.25 -7.65
C ALA A 138 -4.47 6.97 -6.98
N SER A 139 -4.83 7.73 -5.94
CA SER A 139 -6.13 7.60 -5.26
C SER A 139 -7.31 7.82 -6.20
N ASN A 140 -7.23 8.85 -7.06
CA ASN A 140 -8.28 9.16 -8.03
C ASN A 140 -8.38 8.08 -9.12
N LEU A 141 -7.26 7.52 -9.56
CA LEU A 141 -7.24 6.44 -10.55
C LEU A 141 -7.85 5.14 -9.99
N LEU A 142 -7.61 4.85 -8.71
CA LEU A 142 -8.18 3.69 -8.02
C LEU A 142 -9.64 3.88 -7.57
N TRP A 143 -10.17 5.10 -7.66
CA TRP A 143 -11.51 5.45 -7.18
C TRP A 143 -12.64 4.56 -7.74
N PRO A 144 -12.68 4.21 -9.05
CA PRO A 144 -13.70 3.32 -9.58
C PRO A 144 -13.68 1.94 -8.90
N LEU A 145 -12.49 1.37 -8.68
CA LEU A 145 -12.31 0.08 -8.02
C LEU A 145 -12.68 0.12 -6.53
N LEU A 146 -12.33 1.20 -5.82
CA LEU A 146 -12.72 1.42 -4.44
C LEU A 146 -14.25 1.49 -4.31
N ARG A 147 -14.93 2.24 -5.20
CA ARG A 147 -16.41 2.31 -5.22
C ARG A 147 -17.07 0.98 -5.56
N LYS A 148 -16.48 0.20 -6.48
CA LYS A 148 -16.95 -1.14 -6.80
C LYS A 148 -16.87 -2.03 -5.56
N THR A 149 -15.73 -2.00 -4.87
CA THR A 149 -15.48 -2.81 -3.67
C THR A 149 -16.40 -2.40 -2.52
N SER A 150 -16.67 -1.10 -2.33
CA SER A 150 -17.56 -0.61 -1.26
C SER A 150 -19.02 -1.06 -1.39
N ARG A 151 -19.42 -1.60 -2.54
CA ARG A 151 -20.77 -2.13 -2.80
C ARG A 151 -20.89 -3.63 -2.53
N ILE A 152 -19.79 -4.31 -2.19
CA ILE A 152 -19.83 -5.73 -1.85
C ILE A 152 -20.59 -5.90 -0.52
N PRO A 153 -21.66 -6.72 -0.47
CA PRO A 153 -22.42 -6.94 0.75
C PRO A 153 -21.56 -7.60 1.84
N ASN A 154 -21.85 -7.27 3.11
CA ASN A 154 -21.23 -7.88 4.29
C ASN A 154 -19.69 -7.74 4.38
N THR A 155 -19.10 -6.79 3.66
CA THR A 155 -17.67 -6.46 3.79
C THR A 155 -17.49 -5.01 4.26
N PRO A 156 -16.50 -4.72 5.13
CA PRO A 156 -16.18 -3.34 5.50
C PRO A 156 -15.86 -2.48 4.27
N ALA A 157 -16.19 -1.19 4.34
CA ALA A 157 -15.83 -0.25 3.28
C ALA A 157 -14.29 -0.20 3.10
N PRO A 158 -13.81 -0.03 1.86
CA PRO A 158 -12.40 0.19 1.59
C PRO A 158 -11.84 1.38 2.35
N ARG A 159 -10.56 1.29 2.71
CA ARG A 159 -9.86 2.37 3.41
C ARG A 159 -8.67 2.85 2.60
N VAL A 160 -8.50 4.17 2.55
CA VAL A 160 -7.29 4.84 2.09
C VAL A 160 -6.60 5.38 3.33
N LEU A 161 -5.38 4.93 3.57
CA LEU A 161 -4.55 5.19 4.75
C LEU A 161 -3.27 5.89 4.33
#